data_AF-A0A7J4XG03-F1
#
_entry.id   AF-A0A7J4XG03-F1
#
_cell.length_a   1.000
_cell.length_b   1.000
_cell.length_c   1.000
_cell.angle_alpha   90.00
_cell.angle_beta   90.00
_cell.angle_gamma   90.00
#
_symmetry.space_group_name_H-M   'P 1'
#
loop_
_entity.id
_entity.type
_entity.pdbx_description
1 polymer ?
#
loop_
_entity_poly.entity_id
_entity_poly.type
_entity_poly.pdbx_seq_one_letter_code
_entity_poly.pdbx_strand_id
1 'polypeptide(L)'
;MNKIANIQPKREKSNSKKRDYRLIVDGKYNLKAIMQRAYAEMKWNGHYLKTFSNALKEAWIAAHIAMDEYKAEQSMRKAAAAGTLFPKKNLSLSDFYSDPCGNLAMGYVTK
;
A
#
# COMPACT_ATOMS: atom_id res chain seq x y z
N MET A 1 -21.51 44.40 3.36
CA MET A 1 -21.61 43.43 2.25
C MET A 1 -20.19 43.07 1.80
N ASN A 2 -19.63 41.94 2.27
CA ASN A 2 -18.26 41.56 1.96
C ASN A 2 -18.25 40.52 0.84
N LYS A 3 -17.73 40.91 -0.34
CA LYS A 3 -17.56 40.01 -1.48
C LYS A 3 -16.33 39.14 -1.25
N ILE A 4 -16.54 37.86 -0.96
CA ILE A 4 -15.47 36.86 -0.91
C ILE A 4 -15.04 36.60 -2.36
N ALA A 5 -13.82 37.02 -2.71
CA ALA A 5 -13.24 36.75 -4.02
C ALA A 5 -13.01 35.23 -4.17
N ASN A 6 -13.73 34.60 -5.09
CA ASN A 6 -13.53 33.20 -5.46
C ASN A 6 -12.25 33.09 -6.29
N ILE A 7 -11.13 32.87 -5.61
CA ILE A 7 -9.84 32.62 -6.25
C ILE A 7 -9.86 31.18 -6.74
N GLN A 8 -10.12 30.99 -8.04
CA GLN A 8 -9.99 29.66 -8.62
C GLN A 8 -8.52 29.22 -8.63
N PRO A 9 -8.20 27.97 -8.24
CA PRO A 9 -6.84 27.48 -8.26
C PRO A 9 -6.31 27.49 -9.70
N LYS A 10 -5.16 28.15 -9.92
CA LYS A 10 -4.45 28.16 -11.20
C LYS A 10 -4.17 26.72 -11.62
N ARG A 11 -4.84 26.28 -12.70
CA ARG A 11 -4.59 24.97 -13.32
C ARG A 11 -3.26 25.04 -14.05
N GLU A 12 -2.18 24.64 -13.39
CA GLU A 12 -0.87 24.49 -14.02
C GLU A 12 -0.97 23.48 -15.17
N LYS A 13 -0.96 23.97 -16.41
CA LYS A 13 -0.88 23.14 -17.61
C LYS A 13 0.57 22.71 -17.81
N SER A 14 1.08 21.80 -16.97
CA SER A 14 2.32 21.09 -17.31
C SER A 14 2.00 20.02 -18.35
N ASN A 15 2.47 20.23 -19.58
CA ASN A 15 2.35 19.28 -20.71
C ASN A 15 3.22 18.01 -20.53
N SER A 16 3.90 17.84 -19.39
CA SER A 16 4.54 16.59 -19.04
C SER A 16 3.49 15.66 -18.45
N LYS A 17 3.05 14.67 -19.25
CA LYS A 17 2.26 13.54 -18.72
C LYS A 17 3.03 12.98 -17.52
N LYS A 18 2.49 13.18 -16.31
CA LYS A 18 3.16 12.76 -15.06
C LYS A 18 3.56 11.30 -15.20
N ARG A 19 4.84 11.01 -15.03
CA ARG A 19 5.34 9.63 -15.07
C ARG A 19 4.74 8.87 -13.90
N ASP A 20 4.15 7.71 -14.17
CA ASP A 20 3.61 6.85 -13.14
C ASP A 20 4.73 5.98 -12.57
N TYR A 21 5.13 6.30 -11.34
CA TYR A 21 6.19 5.60 -10.60
C TYR A 21 5.67 4.45 -9.74
N ARG A 22 4.35 4.19 -9.76
CA ARG A 22 3.78 3.06 -9.01
C ARG A 22 4.27 1.76 -9.63
N LEU A 23 4.83 0.88 -8.79
CA LEU A 23 5.33 -0.42 -9.23
C LEU A 23 4.19 -1.34 -9.68
N ILE A 24 3.01 -1.20 -9.06
CA ILE A 24 1.79 -1.93 -9.39
C ILE A 24 0.71 -0.94 -9.82
N VAL A 25 0.03 -1.26 -10.92
CA VAL A 25 -1.15 -0.54 -11.40
C VAL A 25 -2.22 -1.57 -11.71
N ASP A 26 -3.38 -1.45 -11.07
CA ASP A 26 -4.53 -2.34 -11.23
C ASP A 26 -4.19 -3.84 -11.10
N GLY A 27 -3.31 -4.17 -10.16
CA GLY A 27 -2.87 -5.55 -9.90
C GLY A 27 -1.90 -6.12 -10.94
N LYS A 28 -1.33 -5.28 -11.81
CA LYS A 28 -0.30 -5.66 -12.78
C LYS A 28 1.00 -4.92 -12.50
N TYR A 29 2.12 -5.57 -12.78
CA TYR A 29 3.44 -4.95 -12.69
C TYR A 29 3.59 -3.86 -13.75
N ASN A 30 4.01 -2.67 -13.31
CA ASN A 30 4.41 -1.58 -14.18
C ASN A 30 5.91 -1.68 -14.49
N LEU A 31 6.24 -2.41 -15.55
CA LEU A 31 7.62 -2.65 -15.97
C LEU A 31 8.42 -1.35 -16.18
N LYS A 32 7.77 -0.28 -16.66
CA LYS A 32 8.42 1.03 -16.86
C LYS A 32 8.85 1.64 -15.52
N ALA A 33 8.00 1.57 -14.50
CA ALA A 33 8.35 2.04 -13.16
C ALA A 33 9.46 1.20 -12.53
N ILE A 34 9.43 -0.14 -12.71
CA ILE A 34 10.47 -1.04 -12.21
C ILE A 34 11.82 -0.73 -12.86
N MET A 35 11.88 -0.57 -14.18
CA MET A 35 13.10 -0.18 -14.90
C MET A 35 13.60 1.21 -14.50
N GLN A 36 12.69 2.18 -14.34
CA GLN A 36 13.05 3.51 -13.88
C GLN A 36 13.63 3.51 -12.47
N ARG A 37 13.06 2.69 -11.57
CA ARG A 37 13.58 2.48 -10.22
C ARG A 37 14.97 1.85 -10.26
N ALA A 38 15.16 0.78 -11.02
CA ALA A 38 16.46 0.14 -11.19
C ALA A 38 17.51 1.13 -11.73
N TYR A 39 17.15 1.94 -12.71
CA TYR A 39 18.04 2.96 -13.27
C TYR A 39 18.38 4.05 -12.24
N ALA A 40 17.40 4.52 -11.47
CA ALA A 40 17.61 5.47 -10.39
C ALA A 40 18.54 4.88 -9.31
N GLU A 41 18.30 3.66 -8.85
CA GLU A 41 19.14 2.99 -7.85
C GLU A 41 20.58 2.78 -8.33
N MET A 42 20.77 2.41 -9.59
CA MET A 42 22.11 2.31 -10.19
C MET A 42 22.81 3.68 -10.20
N LYS A 43 22.10 4.74 -10.62
CA LYS A 43 22.66 6.08 -10.77
C LYS A 43 22.98 6.74 -9.42
N TRP A 44 22.13 6.53 -8.41
CA TRP A 44 22.30 7.09 -7.07
C TRP A 44 23.49 6.48 -6.32
N ASN A 45 23.83 5.22 -6.58
CA ASN A 45 25.00 4.56 -5.97
C ASN A 45 26.34 4.92 -6.62
N GLY A 46 26.36 5.88 -7.55
CA GLY A 46 27.54 6.59 -8.02
C GLY A 46 28.73 5.70 -8.36
N HIS A 47 28.71 5.03 -9.51
CA HIS A 47 29.83 4.25 -10.11
C HIS A 47 30.45 3.12 -9.24
N TYR A 48 30.17 3.05 -7.94
CA TYR A 48 30.70 2.06 -7.02
C TYR A 48 29.74 0.85 -6.95
N LEU A 49 30.22 -0.24 -7.55
CA LEU A 49 29.81 -1.65 -7.40
C LEU A 49 28.38 -2.10 -7.76
N LYS A 50 27.38 -1.24 -7.89
CA LYS A 50 26.02 -1.71 -8.23
C LYS A 50 25.80 -1.75 -9.73
N THR A 51 25.94 -2.94 -10.32
CA THR A 51 25.56 -3.17 -11.73
C THR A 51 24.06 -2.98 -11.93
N PHE A 52 23.65 -2.59 -13.16
CA PHE A 52 22.24 -2.48 -13.51
C PHE A 52 21.46 -3.78 -13.21
N SER A 53 22.09 -4.94 -13.40
CA SER A 53 21.51 -6.25 -13.10
C SER A 53 21.13 -6.39 -11.62
N ASN A 54 22.03 -5.99 -10.71
CA ASN A 54 21.75 -6.04 -9.27
C ASN A 54 20.65 -5.04 -8.89
N ALA A 55 20.71 -3.82 -9.42
CA ALA A 55 19.65 -2.82 -9.21
C ALA A 55 18.30 -3.28 -9.77
N LEU A 56 18.28 -4.02 -10.88
CA LEU A 56 17.07 -4.58 -11.46
C LEU A 56 16.49 -5.69 -10.58
N LYS A 57 17.32 -6.56 -10.01
CA LYS A 57 16.88 -7.58 -9.05
C LYS A 57 16.23 -6.94 -7.82
N GLU A 58 16.85 -5.92 -7.25
CA GLU A 58 16.30 -5.20 -6.09
C GLU A 58 14.98 -4.48 -6.43
N ALA A 59 14.91 -3.83 -7.60
CA ALA A 59 13.67 -3.23 -8.07
C ALA A 59 12.55 -4.28 -8.26
N TRP A 60 12.89 -5.49 -8.71
CA TRP A 60 11.94 -6.59 -8.80
C TRP A 60 11.50 -7.12 -7.43
N ILE A 61 12.38 -7.20 -6.44
CA ILE A 61 12.03 -7.56 -5.06
C ILE A 61 11.03 -6.53 -4.50
N ALA A 62 11.33 -5.23 -4.66
CA ALA A 62 10.43 -4.17 -4.23
C ALA A 62 9.06 -4.24 -4.93
N ALA A 63 9.04 -4.64 -6.21
CA ALA A 63 7.79 -4.82 -6.95
C ALA A 63 6.97 -6.01 -6.42
N HIS A 64 7.61 -7.12 -6.06
CA HIS A 64 6.93 -8.27 -5.46
C HIS A 64 6.33 -7.91 -4.10
N ILE A 65 7.08 -7.20 -3.25
CA ILE A 65 6.57 -6.72 -1.96
C ILE A 65 5.34 -5.83 -2.18
N ALA A 66 5.41 -4.87 -3.11
CA ALA A 66 4.28 -4.01 -3.44
C ALA A 66 3.06 -4.77 -4.02
N MET A 67 3.30 -5.88 -4.73
CA MET A 67 2.22 -6.76 -5.22
C MET A 67 1.54 -7.50 -4.06
N ASP A 68 2.32 -7.99 -3.10
CA ASP A 68 1.78 -8.71 -1.96
C ASP A 68 1.02 -7.77 -1.02
N GLU A 69 1.52 -6.55 -0.81
CA GLU A 69 0.79 -5.46 -0.15
C GLU A 69 -0.52 -5.15 -0.88
N TYR A 70 -0.50 -5.00 -2.22
CA TYR A 70 -1.70 -4.77 -3.00
C TYR A 70 -2.74 -5.91 -2.85
N LYS A 71 -2.29 -7.18 -2.85
CA LYS A 71 -3.19 -8.33 -2.63
C LYS A 71 -3.77 -8.32 -1.23
N ALA A 72 -2.97 -7.98 -0.21
CA ALA A 72 -3.42 -7.87 1.17
C ALA A 72 -4.44 -6.72 1.33
N GLU A 73 -4.21 -5.56 0.71
CA GLU A 73 -5.21 -4.49 0.69
C GLU A 73 -6.52 -4.93 0.03
N GLN A 74 -6.44 -5.66 -1.09
CA GLN A 74 -7.64 -6.14 -1.77
C GLN A 74 -8.39 -7.21 -0.97
N SER A 75 -7.69 -8.08 -0.24
CA SER A 75 -8.36 -9.05 0.65
C SER A 75 -9.04 -8.34 1.82
N MET A 76 -8.39 -7.33 2.42
CA MET A 76 -8.97 -6.50 3.48
C MET A 76 -10.18 -5.71 2.99
N ARG A 77 -10.12 -5.10 1.80
CA ARG A 77 -11.28 -4.43 1.18
C ARG A 77 -12.44 -5.37 0.94
N LYS A 78 -12.17 -6.59 0.46
CA LYS A 78 -13.20 -7.63 0.28
C LYS A 78 -13.81 -8.06 1.61
N ALA A 79 -13.00 -8.27 2.65
CA ALA A 79 -13.48 -8.61 3.99
C ALA A 79 -14.29 -7.46 4.62
N ALA A 80 -13.90 -6.21 4.38
CA ALA A 80 -14.66 -5.03 4.79
C ALA A 80 -16.03 -4.97 4.10
N ALA A 81 -16.05 -5.15 2.77
CA ALA A 81 -17.28 -5.17 1.99
C ALA A 81 -18.20 -6.35 2.37
N ALA A 82 -17.64 -7.51 2.72
CA ALA A 82 -18.38 -8.66 3.23
C ALA A 82 -18.87 -8.48 4.68
N GLY A 83 -18.46 -7.42 5.37
CA GLY A 83 -18.77 -7.19 6.78
C GLY A 83 -18.18 -8.24 7.72
N THR A 84 -17.07 -8.88 7.30
CA THR A 84 -16.34 -9.91 8.07
C THR A 84 -15.03 -9.36 8.66
N LEU A 85 -14.61 -8.16 8.27
CA LEU A 85 -13.38 -7.52 8.78
C LEU A 85 -13.43 -7.26 10.28
N PHE A 86 -14.62 -6.95 10.80
CA PHE A 86 -14.88 -6.83 12.22
C PHE A 86 -15.98 -7.82 12.61
N PRO A 87 -15.85 -8.51 13.76
CA PRO A 87 -16.94 -9.33 14.25
C PRO A 87 -18.16 -8.44 14.47
N LYS A 88 -19.32 -8.80 13.89
CA LYS A 88 -20.62 -8.11 14.07
C LYS A 88 -21.18 -8.22 15.49
N LYS A 89 -20.35 -8.54 16.47
CA LYS A 89 -20.75 -8.63 17.85
C LYS A 89 -20.92 -7.21 18.35
N ASN A 90 -22.11 -6.88 18.81
CA ASN A 90 -22.44 -5.77 19.70
C ASN A 90 -21.68 -5.96 21.02
N LEU A 91 -20.34 -5.83 20.97
CA LEU A 91 -19.46 -5.92 22.13
C LEU A 91 -19.82 -4.77 23.06
N SER A 92 -20.44 -5.13 24.17
CA SER A 92 -20.72 -4.20 25.27
C SER A 92 -19.43 -3.98 26.06
N LEU A 93 -19.27 -2.82 26.69
CA LEU A 93 -18.09 -2.55 27.53
C LEU A 93 -17.93 -3.62 28.62
N SER A 94 -19.03 -4.18 29.12
CA SER A 94 -19.04 -5.29 30.06
C SER A 94 -18.32 -6.53 29.53
N ASP A 95 -18.42 -6.87 28.25
CA ASP A 95 -17.81 -8.08 27.68
C ASP A 95 -16.27 -8.07 27.76
N PHE A 96 -15.65 -6.88 27.85
CA PHE A 96 -14.20 -6.74 28.05
C PHE A 96 -13.76 -6.95 29.50
N TYR A 97 -14.68 -6.84 30.46
CA TYR A 97 -14.41 -6.96 31.90
C TYR A 97 -15.03 -8.21 32.52
N SER A 98 -15.81 -8.99 31.76
CA SER A 98 -16.48 -10.20 32.22
C SER A 98 -15.53 -11.32 32.66
N ASP A 99 -14.25 -11.28 32.28
CA ASP A 99 -13.32 -12.38 32.56
C ASP A 99 -11.97 -11.88 33.13
N PRO A 100 -11.87 -11.63 34.45
CA PRO A 100 -10.62 -11.20 35.08
C PRO A 100 -9.57 -12.33 35.20
N CYS A 101 -9.96 -13.59 34.95
CA CYS A 101 -9.09 -14.76 34.92
C CYS A 101 -9.30 -15.51 33.61
N GLY A 102 -8.84 -14.90 32.51
CA GLY A 102 -9.11 -15.33 31.14
C GLY A 102 -9.08 -16.84 30.91
N ASN A 103 -10.23 -17.41 30.58
CA ASN A 103 -10.24 -18.63 29.81
C ASN A 103 -9.85 -18.28 28.37
N LEU A 104 -8.65 -18.70 27.99
CA LEU A 104 -8.11 -18.74 26.61
C LEU A 104 -8.92 -19.69 25.71
N ALA A 105 -10.25 -19.62 25.73
CA ALA A 105 -11.15 -20.35 24.84
C ALA A 105 -11.46 -19.55 23.56
N MET A 106 -10.64 -18.54 23.24
CA MET A 106 -10.67 -17.88 21.93
C MET A 106 -9.88 -18.71 20.91
N GLY A 107 -10.47 -19.83 20.49
CA GLY A 107 -10.50 -20.27 19.10
C GLY A 107 -9.20 -20.41 18.30
N TYR A 108 -8.02 -20.49 18.89
CA TYR A 108 -6.83 -20.97 18.20
C TYR A 108 -6.75 -22.48 18.36
N VAL A 109 -7.27 -23.20 17.37
CA VAL A 109 -6.91 -24.59 17.12
C VAL A 109 -5.39 -24.62 16.85
N THR A 110 -4.61 -24.98 17.86
CA THR A 110 -3.28 -25.56 17.65
C THR A 110 -3.46 -27.06 17.49
N LYS A 111 -2.88 -27.63 16.42
CA LYS A 111 -2.82 -29.09 16.19
C LYS A 111 -2.21 -29.83 17.37
#